data_AF-A0A2E2CAW4-F1
#
_entry.id   AF-A0A2E2CAW4-F1
#
_cell.length_a   1.000
_cell.length_b   1.000
_cell.length_c   1.000
_cell.angle_alpha   90.00
_cell.angle_beta   90.00
_cell.angle_gamma   90.00
#
_symmetry.space_group_name_H-M   'P 1'
#
loop_
_entity.id
_entity.type
_entity.pdbx_description
1 polymer ?
#
loop_
_entity_poly.entity_id
_entity_poly.type
_entity_poly.pdbx_seq_one_letter_code
_entity_poly.pdbx_strand_id
1 'polypeptide(L)'
;MAIQFDCPFCTSTLKVPDSTAGKQGDCPRCGTKLVIPNPFAAGTAAPAADTAPVTPVPPPEDAPTPPPASQAAEQIPGAPPVDVTAPRPRSSVTAQYLRKRRRSNMGGIILFLFFFSAMAGVGGYFYWTYGLRLEGNLVAARISSDAAKLEQRLNPESAGVSEEVIKTVNQNLLETPRRVQSDLMDMLFYGPEKGGLEVRLKPGTDTQLVRVDLTGDPALMDYISKNGAQLDQPRVAELQAALKNFYTDWNAMIQNQGVLPDLLHYRNTVGLNSLLGGLGYHMEARVNHKIYPCVHEDSNGGLYFLVPKGTLQFNIQGREMENGWKTFPGKYEVQVTQEYQSQP
;
A
#
# COMPACT_ATOMS: atom_id res chain seq x y z
N MET A 1 31.88 -36.51 -7.67
CA MET A 1 30.69 -36.46 -6.80
C MET A 1 29.67 -35.53 -7.46
N ALA A 2 28.53 -35.28 -6.82
CA ALA A 2 27.51 -34.37 -7.33
C ALA A 2 27.34 -33.21 -6.36
N ILE A 3 27.30 -31.99 -6.89
CA ILE A 3 26.98 -30.77 -6.17
C ILE A 3 25.46 -30.65 -6.14
N GLN A 4 24.90 -30.56 -4.93
CA GLN A 4 23.48 -30.30 -4.72
C GLN A 4 23.30 -28.88 -4.19
N PHE A 5 22.48 -28.09 -4.86
CA PHE A 5 22.18 -26.72 -4.45
C PHE A 5 20.78 -26.32 -4.94
N ASP A 6 20.17 -25.34 -4.29
CA ASP A 6 18.87 -24.82 -4.71
C ASP A 6 19.07 -23.65 -5.69
N CYS A 7 18.32 -23.67 -6.79
CA CYS A 7 18.36 -22.57 -7.76
C CYS A 7 17.92 -21.26 -7.10
N PRO A 8 18.73 -20.17 -7.15
CA PRO A 8 18.39 -18.92 -6.48
C PRO A 8 17.14 -18.25 -7.08
N PHE A 9 16.78 -18.60 -8.32
CA PHE A 9 15.63 -18.02 -9.04
C PHE A 9 14.31 -18.78 -8.83
N CYS A 10 14.34 -20.11 -8.74
CA CYS A 10 13.11 -20.93 -8.68
C CYS A 10 13.03 -21.92 -7.52
N THR A 11 14.04 -21.94 -6.64
CA THR A 11 14.13 -22.82 -5.45
C THR A 11 14.03 -24.32 -5.73
N SER A 12 14.13 -24.73 -6.98
CA SER A 12 14.25 -26.14 -7.31
C SER A 12 15.64 -26.64 -6.93
N THR A 13 15.68 -27.72 -6.18
CA THR A 13 16.91 -28.44 -5.85
C THR A 13 17.50 -29.06 -7.13
N LEU A 14 18.71 -28.63 -7.48
CA LEU A 14 19.48 -29.11 -8.62
C LEU A 14 20.59 -30.05 -8.15
N LYS A 15 20.84 -31.10 -8.92
CA LYS A 15 21.98 -32.00 -8.74
C LYS A 15 22.80 -31.98 -10.02
N VAL A 16 24.05 -31.52 -9.93
CA VAL A 16 24.96 -31.38 -11.07
C VAL A 16 26.30 -32.06 -10.78
N PRO A 17 27.03 -32.56 -11.80
CA PRO A 17 28.35 -33.15 -11.58
C PRO A 17 29.37 -32.12 -11.07
N ASP A 18 30.32 -32.53 -10.22
CA ASP A 18 31.38 -31.62 -9.72
C ASP A 18 32.19 -30.94 -10.84
N SER A 19 32.30 -31.56 -12.02
CA SER A 19 33.00 -31.00 -13.18
C SER A 19 32.37 -29.72 -13.76
N THR A 20 31.17 -29.37 -13.27
CA THR A 20 30.43 -28.16 -13.63
C THR A 20 30.52 -27.06 -12.57
N ALA A 21 31.23 -27.30 -11.46
CA ALA A 21 31.49 -26.30 -10.43
C ALA A 21 32.10 -25.02 -11.03
N GLY A 22 31.54 -23.87 -10.68
CA GLY A 22 32.00 -22.56 -11.16
C GLY A 22 31.67 -22.24 -12.62
N LYS A 23 31.01 -23.14 -13.35
CA LYS A 23 30.57 -22.90 -14.73
C LYS A 23 29.15 -22.32 -14.77
N GLN A 24 28.83 -21.61 -15.86
CA GLN A 24 27.46 -21.19 -16.17
C GLN A 24 26.67 -22.38 -16.74
N GLY A 25 25.42 -22.52 -16.30
CA GLY A 25 24.47 -23.51 -16.83
C GLY A 25 23.02 -23.06 -16.66
N ASP A 26 22.12 -23.72 -17.38
CA ASP A 26 20.69 -23.41 -17.34
C ASP A 26 19.96 -24.23 -16.28
N CYS A 27 19.08 -23.59 -15.51
CA CYS A 27 18.20 -24.30 -14.59
C CYS A 27 17.14 -25.10 -15.39
N PRO A 28 17.03 -26.43 -15.26
CA PRO A 28 16.05 -27.24 -16.01
C PRO A 28 14.59 -26.98 -15.61
N ARG A 29 14.35 -26.25 -14.50
CA ARG A 29 13.01 -25.96 -13.97
C ARG A 29 12.48 -24.59 -14.38
N CYS A 30 13.34 -23.57 -14.45
CA CYS A 30 12.93 -22.20 -14.81
C CYS A 30 13.64 -21.63 -16.04
N GLY A 31 14.60 -22.34 -16.64
CA GLY A 31 15.35 -21.91 -17.82
C GLY A 31 16.35 -20.78 -17.58
N THR A 32 16.51 -20.31 -16.34
CA THR A 32 17.43 -19.20 -16.02
C THR A 32 18.88 -19.68 -16.00
N LYS A 33 19.77 -18.95 -16.66
CA LYS A 33 21.22 -19.12 -16.58
C LYS A 33 21.71 -18.75 -15.19
N LEU A 34 22.51 -19.63 -14.58
CA LEU A 34 23.08 -19.45 -13.25
C LEU A 34 24.50 -19.99 -13.20
N VAL A 35 25.31 -19.48 -12.28
CA VAL A 35 26.64 -20.01 -11.99
C VAL A 35 26.52 -21.09 -10.92
N ILE A 36 27.05 -22.27 -11.20
CA ILE A 36 27.02 -23.41 -10.27
C ILE A 36 28.01 -23.14 -9.12
N PRO A 37 27.59 -23.19 -7.84
CA PRO A 37 28.47 -22.97 -6.70
C PRO A 37 29.67 -23.92 -6.73
N ASN A 38 30.87 -23.41 -6.41
CA ASN A 38 32.08 -24.21 -6.30
C ASN A 38 32.46 -24.41 -4.82
N PRO A 39 32.01 -25.52 -4.18
CA PRO A 39 32.33 -25.78 -2.77
C PRO A 39 33.82 -26.06 -2.53
N PHE A 40 34.61 -26.29 -3.58
CA PHE A 40 36.04 -26.59 -3.48
C PHE A 40 36.94 -25.35 -3.55
N ALA A 41 36.38 -24.15 -3.79
CA ALA A 41 37.13 -22.89 -3.86
C ALA A 41 37.26 -22.17 -2.50
N ALA A 42 36.49 -22.55 -1.48
CA ALA A 42 36.53 -21.95 -0.15
C ALA A 42 37.62 -22.60 0.73
N GLY A 43 38.89 -22.38 0.39
CA GLY A 43 40.05 -22.96 1.08
C GLY A 43 41.07 -21.96 1.62
N THR A 44 40.78 -20.65 1.65
CA THR A 44 41.79 -19.65 2.08
C THR A 44 41.26 -18.42 2.83
N ALA A 45 40.13 -18.52 3.54
CA ALA A 45 39.74 -17.48 4.51
C ALA A 45 39.34 -18.12 5.84
N ALA A 46 40.22 -17.96 6.83
CA ALA A 46 39.99 -18.37 8.21
C ALA A 46 38.85 -17.54 8.85
N PRO A 47 37.99 -18.14 9.69
CA PRO A 47 36.98 -17.40 10.42
C PRO A 47 37.60 -16.79 11.69
N ALA A 48 37.71 -15.46 11.73
CA ALA A 48 37.94 -14.75 12.98
C ALA A 48 36.61 -14.70 13.74
N ALA A 49 36.47 -15.60 14.70
CA ALA A 49 35.59 -15.41 15.83
C ALA A 49 36.10 -14.22 16.64
N ASP A 50 35.25 -13.24 16.92
CA ASP A 50 35.40 -12.51 18.18
C ASP A 50 34.04 -12.21 18.78
N THR A 51 33.94 -12.59 20.05
CA THR A 51 32.72 -12.65 20.85
C THR A 51 32.92 -11.60 21.93
N ALA A 52 32.12 -10.54 21.93
CA ALA A 52 32.07 -9.61 23.05
C ALA A 52 30.61 -9.42 23.49
N PRO A 53 30.27 -9.70 24.76
CA PRO A 53 28.92 -9.54 25.28
C PRO A 53 28.66 -8.06 25.60
N VAL A 54 27.60 -7.49 25.01
CA VAL A 54 27.13 -6.14 25.33
C VAL A 54 26.16 -6.25 26.51
N THR A 55 26.52 -5.64 27.63
CA THR A 55 25.67 -5.38 28.81
C THR A 55 24.43 -4.56 28.44
N PRO A 56 23.24 -4.89 28.96
CA PRO A 56 22.02 -4.14 28.69
C PRO A 56 21.97 -2.83 29.49
N VAL A 57 21.71 -1.72 28.80
CA VAL A 57 21.39 -0.41 29.39
C VAL A 57 19.86 -0.36 29.63
N PRO A 58 19.37 -0.01 30.84
CA PRO A 58 17.95 0.09 31.13
C PRO A 58 17.30 1.36 30.52
N PRO A 59 15.97 1.35 30.28
CA PRO A 59 15.25 2.45 29.65
C PRO A 59 14.93 3.59 30.64
N PRO A 60 14.93 4.87 30.22
CA PRO A 60 14.37 5.94 31.02
C PRO A 60 12.84 5.98 30.86
N GLU A 61 12.19 5.70 31.97
CA GLU A 61 10.79 5.97 32.29
C GLU A 61 10.71 7.42 32.77
N ASP A 62 9.89 8.26 32.14
CA ASP A 62 9.22 9.39 32.81
C ASP A 62 8.26 10.11 31.85
N ALA A 63 6.97 9.95 32.14
CA ALA A 63 5.89 10.78 31.65
C ALA A 63 5.53 11.82 32.73
N PRO A 64 5.24 13.08 32.38
CA PRO A 64 4.47 13.94 33.26
C PRO A 64 3.07 14.23 32.69
N THR A 65 2.10 13.83 33.50
CA THR A 65 0.68 14.18 33.49
C THR A 65 0.48 15.69 33.69
N PRO A 66 -0.59 16.31 33.13
CA PRO A 66 -0.85 17.74 33.31
C PRO A 66 -1.50 18.08 34.67
N PRO A 67 -1.19 19.23 35.29
CA PRO A 67 -1.90 19.73 36.48
C PRO A 67 -3.09 20.64 36.14
N PRO A 68 -4.02 20.83 37.11
CA PRO A 68 -5.38 21.30 36.87
C PRO A 68 -5.57 22.81 36.99
N ALA A 69 -6.69 23.28 36.44
CA ALA A 69 -7.21 24.63 36.55
C ALA A 69 -7.50 25.02 38.01
N SER A 70 -7.08 26.22 38.40
CA SER A 70 -7.57 26.91 39.58
C SER A 70 -7.78 28.40 39.32
N GLN A 71 -8.80 28.88 40.01
CA GLN A 71 -9.49 30.16 39.94
C GLN A 71 -8.75 31.29 40.69
N ALA A 72 -9.37 32.48 40.62
CA ALA A 72 -9.17 33.71 41.40
C ALA A 72 -8.35 34.79 40.66
N ALA A 73 -8.97 35.87 40.18
CA ALA A 73 -9.47 37.03 40.94
C ALA A 73 -8.32 37.87 41.52
N GLU A 74 -7.96 38.95 40.81
CA GLU A 74 -7.05 39.97 41.33
C GLU A 74 -7.69 41.35 41.20
N GLN A 75 -7.79 42.01 42.34
CA GLN A 75 -8.28 43.36 42.58
C GLN A 75 -7.26 44.40 42.09
N ILE A 76 -7.75 45.58 41.68
CA ILE A 76 -6.94 46.81 41.65
C ILE A 76 -7.63 47.87 42.52
N PRO A 77 -6.96 48.44 43.55
CA PRO A 77 -7.52 49.48 44.42
C PRO A 77 -6.96 50.90 44.16
N GLY A 78 -7.75 51.92 44.54
CA GLY A 78 -7.36 53.31 44.83
C GLY A 78 -7.48 54.31 43.65
N ALA A 79 -7.98 55.54 43.74
CA ALA A 79 -8.50 56.45 44.78
C ALA A 79 -9.13 57.68 44.02
N PRO A 80 -9.41 58.85 44.64
CA PRO A 80 -10.53 59.27 45.51
C PRO A 80 -11.52 60.24 44.79
N PRO A 81 -12.53 60.85 45.47
CA PRO A 81 -13.73 61.38 44.81
C PRO A 81 -13.64 62.88 44.46
N VAL A 82 -14.32 63.28 43.39
CA VAL A 82 -14.71 64.69 43.19
C VAL A 82 -16.14 64.74 42.67
N ASP A 83 -16.95 65.46 43.44
CA ASP A 83 -18.36 65.76 43.26
C ASP A 83 -18.55 66.83 42.17
N VAL A 84 -19.31 66.51 41.11
CA VAL A 84 -19.93 67.53 40.24
C VAL A 84 -21.31 67.04 39.83
N THR A 85 -22.31 67.61 40.49
CA THR A 85 -23.71 67.68 40.06
C THR A 85 -23.87 67.85 38.55
N ALA A 86 -24.60 66.93 37.92
CA ALA A 86 -25.14 67.10 36.57
C ALA A 86 -26.54 66.47 36.45
N PRO A 87 -27.40 66.99 35.55
CA PRO A 87 -28.83 67.10 35.78
C PRO A 87 -29.66 65.87 35.36
N ARG A 88 -30.89 65.84 35.91
CA ARG A 88 -32.00 64.90 35.68
C ARG A 88 -32.01 64.23 34.28
N PRO A 89 -32.25 62.91 34.20
CA PRO A 89 -32.40 62.24 32.92
C PRO A 89 -33.64 62.77 32.21
N ARG A 90 -33.43 63.51 31.12
CA ARG A 90 -34.46 63.73 30.12
C ARG A 90 -34.86 62.37 29.59
N SER A 91 -36.13 62.01 29.81
CA SER A 91 -36.81 60.93 29.12
C SER A 91 -36.58 61.09 27.62
N SER A 92 -35.65 60.31 27.08
CA SER A 92 -35.37 60.33 25.65
C SER A 92 -36.55 59.65 24.95
N VAL A 93 -37.19 60.43 24.10
CA VAL A 93 -38.27 60.03 23.18
C VAL A 93 -37.82 58.91 22.21
N THR A 94 -36.58 58.45 22.30
CA THR A 94 -36.00 57.34 21.54
C THR A 94 -36.23 55.95 22.12
N ALA A 95 -36.60 55.80 23.40
CA ALA A 95 -36.90 54.47 23.97
C ALA A 95 -38.23 53.86 23.46
N GLN A 96 -39.14 54.69 22.96
CA GLN A 96 -40.44 54.22 22.43
C GLN A 96 -40.39 53.82 20.94
N TYR A 97 -39.32 54.17 20.20
CA TYR A 97 -39.21 53.82 18.77
C TYR A 97 -38.55 52.45 18.51
N LEU A 98 -37.85 51.86 19.49
CA LEU A 98 -37.25 50.52 19.36
C LEU A 98 -38.24 49.38 19.69
N ARG A 99 -39.46 49.70 20.11
CA ARG A 99 -40.55 48.71 20.33
C ARG A 99 -41.43 48.49 19.11
N LYS A 100 -41.02 48.99 17.93
CA LYS A 100 -41.76 48.77 16.68
C LYS A 100 -41.43 47.39 16.10
N ARG A 101 -42.14 46.40 16.65
CA ARG A 101 -42.58 45.18 15.97
C ARG A 101 -41.46 44.33 15.34
N ARG A 102 -40.76 43.55 16.18
CA ARG A 102 -40.16 42.27 15.76
C ARG A 102 -41.31 41.32 15.36
N ARG A 103 -41.96 41.56 14.22
CA ARG A 103 -42.76 40.53 13.55
C ARG A 103 -41.74 39.46 13.19
N SER A 104 -41.74 38.34 13.90
CA SER A 104 -40.85 37.25 13.54
C SER A 104 -41.16 36.89 12.09
N ASN A 105 -40.13 36.85 11.24
CA ASN A 105 -40.24 36.37 9.86
C ASN A 105 -40.45 34.85 9.85
N MET A 106 -41.30 34.34 10.73
CA MET A 106 -41.57 32.92 10.93
C MET A 106 -42.17 32.32 9.66
N GLY A 107 -42.99 33.08 8.92
CA GLY A 107 -43.47 32.67 7.59
C GLY A 107 -42.34 32.51 6.56
N GLY A 108 -41.34 33.40 6.57
CA GLY A 108 -40.16 33.28 5.70
C GLY A 108 -39.27 32.09 6.06
N ILE A 109 -39.08 31.82 7.36
CA ILE A 109 -38.32 30.67 7.85
C ILE A 109 -39.04 29.35 7.50
N ILE A 110 -40.35 29.27 7.70
CA ILE A 110 -41.14 28.08 7.36
C ILE A 110 -41.08 27.80 5.85
N LEU A 111 -41.21 28.84 5.02
CA LEU A 111 -41.11 28.70 3.57
C LEU A 111 -39.72 28.21 3.14
N PHE A 112 -38.66 28.77 3.72
CA PHE A 112 -37.29 28.33 3.46
C PHE A 112 -37.07 26.87 3.85
N LEU A 113 -37.52 26.44 5.04
CA LEU A 113 -37.41 25.06 5.49
C LEU A 113 -38.22 24.10 4.61
N PHE A 114 -39.38 24.51 4.12
CA PHE A 114 -40.18 23.72 3.19
C PHE A 114 -39.45 23.48 1.87
N PHE A 115 -38.93 24.53 1.24
CA PHE A 115 -38.17 24.39 -0.02
C PHE A 115 -36.85 23.64 0.19
N PHE A 116 -36.15 23.87 1.29
CA PHE A 116 -34.94 23.13 1.62
C PHE A 116 -35.24 21.64 1.82
N SER A 117 -36.30 21.30 2.55
CA SER A 117 -36.74 19.91 2.73
C SER A 117 -37.19 19.28 1.43
N ALA A 118 -37.90 20.01 0.56
CA ALA A 118 -38.29 19.51 -0.75
C ALA A 118 -37.06 19.28 -1.64
N MET A 119 -36.10 20.20 -1.66
CA MET A 119 -34.86 20.07 -2.42
C MET A 119 -33.97 18.94 -1.89
N ALA A 120 -33.88 18.78 -0.56
CA ALA A 120 -33.19 17.66 0.08
C ALA A 120 -33.91 16.32 -0.20
N GLY A 121 -35.24 16.31 -0.24
CA GLY A 121 -36.04 15.14 -0.61
C GLY A 121 -35.83 14.74 -2.07
N VAL A 122 -35.81 15.71 -3.00
CA VAL A 122 -35.47 15.48 -4.40
C VAL A 122 -34.03 15.00 -4.52
N GLY A 123 -33.07 15.66 -3.88
CA GLY A 123 -31.66 15.24 -3.85
C GLY A 123 -31.49 13.82 -3.32
N GLY A 124 -32.18 13.47 -2.23
CA GLY A 124 -32.20 12.13 -1.66
C GLY A 124 -32.82 11.09 -2.60
N TYR A 125 -33.91 11.43 -3.29
CA TYR A 125 -34.54 10.56 -4.29
C TYR A 125 -33.61 10.33 -5.49
N PHE A 126 -32.98 11.38 -6.00
CA PHE A 126 -32.00 11.28 -7.10
C PHE A 126 -30.79 10.45 -6.68
N TYR A 127 -30.25 10.66 -5.47
CA TYR A 127 -29.16 9.86 -4.95
C TYR A 127 -29.55 8.38 -4.75
N TRP A 128 -30.76 8.10 -4.26
CA TRP A 128 -31.23 6.73 -4.10
C TRP A 128 -31.43 6.00 -5.44
N THR A 129 -31.92 6.73 -6.44
CA THR A 129 -32.30 6.20 -7.75
C THR A 129 -31.11 6.10 -8.71
N TYR A 130 -30.21 7.09 -8.69
CA TYR A 130 -29.09 7.22 -9.61
C TYR A 130 -27.73 7.22 -8.92
N GLY A 131 -27.69 6.99 -7.62
CA GLY A 131 -26.45 6.90 -6.86
C GLY A 131 -25.56 5.79 -7.44
N LEU A 132 -24.26 6.05 -7.46
CA LEU A 132 -23.26 5.10 -7.91
C LEU A 132 -23.29 3.87 -6.98
N ARG A 133 -23.86 2.76 -7.46
CA ARG A 133 -23.85 1.48 -6.74
C ARG A 133 -22.65 0.67 -7.19
N LEU A 134 -21.59 0.70 -6.39
CA LEU A 134 -20.42 -0.15 -6.57
C LEU A 134 -20.51 -1.38 -5.70
N GLU A 135 -21.63 -2.10 -5.80
CA GLU A 135 -21.88 -3.31 -5.03
C GLU A 135 -22.52 -4.39 -5.89
N GLY A 136 -22.08 -5.64 -5.72
CA GLY A 136 -22.58 -6.74 -6.52
C GLY A 136 -21.78 -8.03 -6.37
N ASN A 137 -21.96 -8.92 -7.34
CA ASN A 137 -21.25 -10.19 -7.43
C ASN A 137 -20.26 -10.14 -8.59
N LEU A 138 -19.03 -10.60 -8.35
CA LEU A 138 -18.02 -10.79 -9.38
C LEU A 138 -17.59 -12.26 -9.42
N VAL A 139 -16.95 -12.63 -10.53
CA VAL A 139 -16.42 -13.98 -10.73
C VAL A 139 -14.91 -13.93 -10.69
N ALA A 140 -14.31 -14.95 -10.08
CA ALA A 140 -12.89 -15.17 -10.10
C ALA A 140 -12.55 -16.58 -10.58
N ALA A 141 -11.34 -16.72 -11.09
CA ALA A 141 -10.77 -17.99 -11.46
C ALA A 141 -9.38 -18.19 -10.85
N ARG A 142 -9.06 -19.45 -10.57
CA ARG A 142 -7.75 -19.86 -10.05
C ARG A 142 -6.73 -19.83 -11.19
N ILE A 143 -5.53 -19.33 -10.91
CA ILE A 143 -4.38 -19.49 -11.80
C ILE A 143 -3.65 -20.77 -11.36
N SER A 144 -3.35 -21.66 -12.30
CA SER A 144 -2.72 -22.96 -12.02
C SER A 144 -1.43 -22.81 -11.18
N SER A 145 -1.29 -23.64 -10.14
CA SER A 145 -0.30 -23.43 -9.06
C SER A 145 1.16 -23.44 -9.51
N ASP A 146 1.50 -24.27 -10.48
CA ASP A 146 2.91 -24.57 -10.79
C ASP A 146 3.53 -23.53 -11.73
N ALA A 147 2.68 -22.80 -12.47
CA ALA A 147 3.07 -21.74 -13.39
C ALA A 147 2.62 -20.35 -12.92
N ALA A 148 1.77 -20.25 -11.89
CA ALA A 148 1.31 -18.97 -11.34
C ALA A 148 2.49 -18.13 -10.84
N LYS A 149 2.89 -17.16 -11.66
CA LYS A 149 3.85 -16.13 -11.33
C LYS A 149 3.41 -14.82 -11.94
N LEU A 150 3.75 -13.72 -11.28
CA LEU A 150 3.58 -12.38 -11.82
C LEU A 150 4.95 -11.74 -11.88
N GLU A 151 5.30 -11.17 -13.02
CA GLU A 151 6.61 -10.59 -13.27
C GLU A 151 6.45 -9.17 -13.80
N GLN A 152 7.26 -8.26 -13.27
CA GLN A 152 7.29 -6.87 -13.73
C GLN A 152 8.72 -6.37 -13.81
N ARG A 153 9.06 -5.79 -14.96
CA ARG A 153 10.31 -5.05 -15.13
C ARG A 153 10.12 -3.61 -14.67
N LEU A 154 11.04 -3.13 -13.84
CA LEU A 154 11.02 -1.79 -13.26
C LEU A 154 11.81 -0.80 -14.11
N ASN A 155 11.36 0.46 -14.09
CA ASN A 155 12.04 1.57 -14.75
C ASN A 155 12.56 2.60 -13.71
N PRO A 156 13.75 2.39 -13.14
CA PRO A 156 14.33 3.29 -12.13
C PRO A 156 14.72 4.68 -12.65
N GLU A 157 14.90 4.84 -13.97
CA GLU A 157 15.20 6.16 -14.56
C GLU A 157 14.04 7.14 -14.32
N SER A 158 12.80 6.64 -14.35
CA SER A 158 11.60 7.44 -14.05
C SER A 158 11.54 7.96 -12.60
N ALA A 159 12.32 7.35 -11.69
CA ALA A 159 12.46 7.77 -10.30
C ALA A 159 13.65 8.72 -10.07
N GLY A 160 14.39 9.09 -11.12
CA GLY A 160 15.54 9.99 -11.04
C GLY A 160 16.82 9.34 -10.47
N VAL A 161 16.96 8.02 -10.62
CA VAL A 161 18.19 7.28 -10.25
C VAL A 161 19.22 7.43 -11.38
N SER A 162 20.50 7.65 -11.05
CA SER A 162 21.55 7.80 -12.05
C SER A 162 21.90 6.47 -12.74
N GLU A 163 22.36 6.54 -13.99
CA GLU A 163 22.70 5.36 -14.80
C GLU A 163 23.78 4.48 -14.13
N GLU A 164 24.75 5.11 -13.48
CA GLU A 164 25.84 4.42 -12.77
C GLU A 164 25.32 3.60 -11.59
N VAL A 165 24.41 4.19 -10.80
CA VAL A 165 23.77 3.52 -9.67
C VAL A 165 22.89 2.37 -10.17
N ILE A 166 22.12 2.60 -11.24
CA ILE A 166 21.28 1.56 -11.86
C ILE A 166 22.13 0.37 -12.29
N LYS A 167 23.24 0.60 -13.02
CA LYS A 167 24.15 -0.46 -13.46
C LYS A 167 24.74 -1.24 -12.29
N THR A 168 25.23 -0.53 -11.27
CA THR A 168 25.87 -1.14 -10.08
C THR A 168 24.91 -2.04 -9.33
N VAL A 169 23.70 -1.55 -9.03
CA VAL A 169 22.70 -2.30 -8.27
C VAL A 169 22.14 -3.47 -9.08
N ASN A 170 21.83 -3.27 -10.36
CA ASN A 170 21.31 -4.34 -11.22
C ASN A 170 22.34 -5.47 -11.41
N GLN A 171 23.63 -5.14 -11.54
CA GLN A 171 24.69 -6.13 -11.61
C GLN A 171 24.79 -6.94 -10.30
N ASN A 172 24.71 -6.28 -9.15
CA ASN A 172 24.68 -6.97 -7.86
C ASN A 172 23.48 -7.92 -7.73
N LEU A 173 22.29 -7.51 -8.20
CA LEU A 173 21.07 -8.33 -8.17
C LEU A 173 21.02 -9.42 -9.25
N LEU A 174 21.82 -9.30 -10.31
CA LEU A 174 22.06 -10.37 -11.28
C LEU A 174 22.91 -11.48 -10.63
N GLU A 175 23.96 -11.10 -9.92
CA GLU A 175 24.87 -12.05 -9.24
C GLU A 175 24.23 -12.65 -7.98
N THR A 176 23.53 -11.83 -7.21
CA THR A 176 22.92 -12.21 -5.93
C THR A 176 21.46 -11.74 -5.86
N PRO A 177 20.52 -12.48 -6.49
CA PRO A 177 19.10 -12.21 -6.36
C PRO A 177 18.64 -12.19 -4.91
N ARG A 178 17.67 -11.33 -4.56
CA ARG A 178 17.12 -11.27 -3.21
C ARG A 178 15.69 -11.76 -3.15
N ARG A 179 15.44 -12.59 -2.15
CA ARG A 179 14.16 -13.23 -1.95
C ARG A 179 13.58 -12.85 -0.59
N VAL A 180 12.27 -12.64 -0.57
CA VAL A 180 11.47 -12.38 0.62
C VAL A 180 10.32 -13.36 0.65
N GLN A 181 10.34 -14.29 1.59
CA GLN A 181 9.32 -15.32 1.73
C GLN A 181 8.42 -15.04 2.94
N SER A 182 7.16 -15.43 2.80
CA SER A 182 6.13 -15.43 3.84
C SER A 182 5.10 -16.51 3.53
N ASP A 183 4.23 -16.83 4.49
CA ASP A 183 3.13 -17.78 4.27
C ASP A 183 2.22 -17.37 3.11
N LEU A 184 2.13 -16.07 2.81
CA LEU A 184 1.29 -15.54 1.74
C LEU A 184 1.96 -15.64 0.36
N MET A 185 3.28 -15.43 0.28
CA MET A 185 3.96 -15.21 -0.99
C MET A 185 5.48 -15.37 -0.92
N ASP A 186 6.06 -15.60 -2.10
CA ASP A 186 7.49 -15.50 -2.39
C ASP A 186 7.72 -14.33 -3.37
N MET A 187 8.49 -13.34 -2.94
CA MET A 187 8.90 -12.19 -3.76
C MET A 187 10.39 -12.27 -4.07
N LEU A 188 10.74 -12.20 -5.36
CA LEU A 188 12.13 -12.21 -5.84
C LEU A 188 12.45 -10.91 -6.56
N PHE A 189 13.52 -10.24 -6.14
CA PHE A 189 14.17 -9.12 -6.83
C PHE A 189 15.42 -9.65 -7.53
N TYR A 190 15.54 -9.43 -8.84
CA TYR A 190 16.69 -9.91 -9.60
C TYR A 190 17.01 -8.99 -10.79
N GLY A 191 18.29 -8.93 -11.15
CA GLY A 191 18.73 -8.32 -12.40
C GLY A 191 18.75 -9.39 -13.50
N PRO A 192 18.00 -9.27 -14.62
CA PRO A 192 18.15 -10.17 -15.75
C PRO A 192 19.43 -9.85 -16.55
N GLU A 193 19.94 -10.81 -17.33
CA GLU A 193 21.15 -10.62 -18.17
C GLU A 193 21.01 -9.46 -19.17
N LYS A 194 19.78 -9.17 -19.60
CA LYS A 194 19.47 -8.05 -20.52
C LYS A 194 19.45 -6.69 -19.82
N GLY A 195 19.85 -6.63 -18.54
CA GLY A 195 19.87 -5.44 -17.70
C GLY A 195 18.49 -5.04 -17.18
N GLY A 196 18.48 -4.18 -16.17
CA GLY A 196 17.27 -3.74 -15.47
C GLY A 196 17.08 -4.46 -14.13
N LEU A 197 15.95 -4.16 -13.49
CA LEU A 197 15.48 -4.84 -12.29
C LEU A 197 14.12 -5.45 -12.59
N GLU A 198 13.97 -6.74 -12.30
CA GLU A 198 12.72 -7.46 -12.37
C GLU A 198 12.29 -7.90 -10.97
N VAL A 199 10.98 -7.83 -10.74
CA VAL A 199 10.34 -8.44 -9.58
C VAL A 199 9.51 -9.62 -10.05
N ARG A 200 9.52 -10.69 -9.27
CA ARG A 200 8.67 -11.86 -9.47
C ARG A 200 7.95 -12.20 -8.19
N LEU A 201 6.63 -12.28 -8.28
CA LEU A 201 5.75 -12.77 -7.22
C LEU A 201 5.31 -14.20 -7.55
N LYS A 202 5.37 -15.08 -6.55
CA LYS A 202 4.72 -16.40 -6.57
C LYS A 202 3.83 -16.59 -5.33
N PRO A 203 2.78 -17.41 -5.43
CA PRO A 203 2.01 -17.83 -4.25
C PRO A 203 2.89 -18.50 -3.20
N GLY A 204 2.53 -18.32 -1.93
CA GLY A 204 3.10 -19.06 -0.81
C GLY A 204 2.63 -20.51 -0.77
N THR A 205 3.03 -21.25 0.25
CA THR A 205 2.70 -22.68 0.40
C THR A 205 1.21 -22.93 0.55
N ASP A 206 0.49 -22.04 1.25
CA ASP A 206 -0.91 -22.21 1.62
C ASP A 206 -1.87 -21.27 0.88
N THR A 207 -1.32 -20.44 -0.02
CA THR A 207 -2.08 -19.53 -0.86
C THR A 207 -2.08 -19.97 -2.32
N GLN A 208 -3.02 -19.42 -3.08
CA GLN A 208 -3.12 -19.57 -4.52
C GLN A 208 -3.48 -18.22 -5.13
N LEU A 209 -3.05 -18.01 -6.37
CA LEU A 209 -3.39 -16.80 -7.11
C LEU A 209 -4.78 -16.95 -7.72
N VAL A 210 -5.65 -15.99 -7.47
CA VAL A 210 -6.96 -15.87 -8.12
C VAL A 210 -7.04 -14.56 -8.87
N ARG A 211 -7.60 -14.59 -10.08
CA ARG A 211 -7.93 -13.41 -10.89
C ARG A 211 -9.42 -13.16 -10.80
N VAL A 212 -9.81 -11.99 -10.30
CA VAL A 212 -11.18 -11.47 -10.28
C VAL A 212 -11.41 -10.67 -11.56
N ASP A 213 -12.47 -10.99 -12.28
CA ASP A 213 -12.86 -10.28 -13.50
C ASP A 213 -13.81 -9.13 -13.15
N LEU A 214 -13.36 -7.89 -13.36
CA LEU A 214 -14.16 -6.69 -13.09
C LEU A 214 -15.13 -6.35 -14.22
N THR A 215 -14.94 -6.94 -15.41
CA THR A 215 -15.75 -6.62 -16.60
C THR A 215 -17.20 -7.05 -16.49
N GLY A 216 -17.51 -7.91 -15.51
CA GLY A 216 -18.87 -8.34 -15.17
C GLY A 216 -19.76 -7.23 -14.60
N ASP A 217 -19.20 -6.10 -14.18
CA ASP A 217 -19.96 -4.94 -13.70
C ASP A 217 -19.66 -3.66 -14.52
N PRO A 218 -20.58 -3.23 -15.41
CA PRO A 218 -20.42 -2.02 -16.19
C PRO A 218 -20.30 -0.73 -15.38
N ALA A 219 -20.95 -0.63 -14.21
CA ALA A 219 -20.87 0.55 -13.36
C ALA A 219 -19.48 0.67 -12.71
N LEU A 220 -18.90 -0.47 -12.31
CA LEU A 220 -17.51 -0.53 -11.86
C LEU A 220 -16.54 -0.11 -12.97
N MET A 221 -16.71 -0.64 -14.18
CA MET A 221 -15.85 -0.29 -15.31
C MET A 221 -15.95 1.20 -15.69
N ASP A 222 -17.15 1.77 -15.67
CA ASP A 222 -17.36 3.21 -15.87
C ASP A 222 -16.67 4.03 -14.76
N TYR A 223 -16.77 3.61 -13.50
CA TYR A 223 -16.08 4.26 -12.40
C TYR A 223 -14.55 4.22 -12.58
N ILE A 224 -13.98 3.08 -12.96
CA ILE A 224 -12.54 2.94 -13.21
C ILE A 224 -12.10 3.86 -14.35
N SER A 225 -12.89 3.93 -15.44
CA SER A 225 -12.57 4.79 -16.57
C SER A 225 -12.53 6.28 -16.20
N LYS A 226 -13.39 6.71 -15.27
CA LYS A 226 -13.50 8.11 -14.84
C LYS A 226 -12.49 8.49 -13.75
N ASN A 227 -12.15 7.56 -12.87
CA ASN A 227 -11.39 7.85 -11.65
C ASN A 227 -10.00 7.19 -11.61
N GLY A 228 -9.70 6.25 -12.52
CA GLY A 228 -8.49 5.42 -12.47
C GLY A 228 -7.20 6.22 -12.39
N ALA A 229 -7.05 7.26 -13.21
CA ALA A 229 -5.85 8.11 -13.19
C ALA A 229 -5.64 8.84 -11.85
N GLN A 230 -6.73 9.26 -11.20
CA GLN A 230 -6.68 9.91 -9.88
C GLN A 230 -6.36 8.89 -8.78
N LEU A 231 -6.95 7.70 -8.85
CA LEU A 231 -6.68 6.59 -7.93
C LEU A 231 -5.22 6.16 -7.99
N ASP A 232 -4.59 6.23 -9.16
CA ASP A 232 -3.21 5.78 -9.37
C ASP A 232 -2.14 6.76 -8.88
N GLN A 233 -2.45 8.06 -8.78
CA GLN A 233 -1.47 9.08 -8.35
C GLN A 233 -0.73 8.76 -7.05
N PRO A 234 -1.40 8.43 -5.92
CA PRO A 234 -0.69 8.14 -4.67
C PRO A 234 0.22 6.91 -4.81
N ARG A 235 -0.23 5.88 -5.53
CA ARG A 235 0.56 4.68 -5.79
C ARG A 235 1.84 5.02 -6.56
N VAL A 236 1.71 5.75 -7.68
CA VAL A 236 2.86 6.14 -8.52
C VAL A 236 3.86 6.98 -7.74
N ALA A 237 3.38 7.95 -6.96
CA ALA A 237 4.25 8.80 -6.15
C ALA A 237 5.01 7.99 -5.09
N GLU A 238 4.33 7.07 -4.40
CA GLU A 238 4.95 6.15 -3.43
C GLU A 238 5.99 5.26 -4.12
N LEU A 239 5.63 4.64 -5.26
CA LEU A 239 6.53 3.74 -5.99
C LEU A 239 7.79 4.46 -6.46
N GLN A 240 7.67 5.67 -7.00
CA GLN A 240 8.82 6.46 -7.44
C GLN A 240 9.77 6.78 -6.27
N ALA A 241 9.21 7.22 -5.14
CA ALA A 241 10.00 7.50 -3.94
C ALA A 241 10.67 6.23 -3.39
N ALA A 242 9.92 5.13 -3.29
CA ALA A 242 10.42 3.85 -2.81
C ALA A 242 11.49 3.25 -3.73
N LEU A 243 11.34 3.39 -5.05
CA LEU A 243 12.32 2.91 -6.02
C LEU A 243 13.63 3.72 -5.93
N LYS A 244 13.53 5.04 -5.77
CA LYS A 244 14.72 5.87 -5.53
C LYS A 244 15.46 5.45 -4.26
N ASN A 245 14.71 5.23 -3.17
CA ASN A 245 15.29 4.80 -1.90
C ASN A 245 15.92 3.40 -2.03
N PHE A 246 15.23 2.46 -2.69
CA PHE A 246 15.74 1.12 -2.96
C PHE A 246 17.13 1.16 -3.59
N TYR A 247 17.29 1.89 -4.69
CA TYR A 247 18.59 1.98 -5.37
C TYR A 247 19.64 2.71 -4.55
N THR A 248 19.24 3.74 -3.80
CA THR A 248 20.16 4.52 -2.95
C THR A 248 20.72 3.65 -1.82
N ASP A 249 19.85 2.97 -1.10
CA ASP A 249 20.22 2.14 0.05
C ASP A 249 21.00 0.90 -0.39
N TRP A 250 20.64 0.32 -1.55
CA TRP A 250 21.38 -0.80 -2.11
C TRP A 250 22.79 -0.42 -2.58
N ASN A 251 22.92 0.71 -3.23
CA ASN A 251 24.23 1.21 -3.64
C ASN A 251 25.10 1.50 -2.41
N ALA A 252 24.54 2.11 -1.36
CA ALA A 252 25.25 2.32 -0.11
C ALA A 252 25.72 1.00 0.54
N MET A 253 24.90 -0.06 0.49
CA MET A 253 25.27 -1.39 0.96
C MET A 253 26.43 -1.98 0.14
N ILE A 254 26.38 -1.88 -1.20
CA ILE A 254 27.44 -2.37 -2.09
C ILE A 254 28.76 -1.65 -1.82
N GLN A 255 28.73 -0.32 -1.74
CA GLN A 255 29.95 0.49 -1.60
C GLN A 255 30.61 0.33 -0.22
N ASN A 256 29.81 0.17 0.84
CA ASN A 256 30.31 0.16 2.21
C ASN A 256 30.34 -1.23 2.85
N GLN A 257 30.04 -2.31 2.09
CA GLN A 257 29.80 -3.66 2.65
C GLN A 257 28.86 -3.62 3.86
N GLY A 258 27.82 -2.80 3.74
CA GLY A 258 26.98 -2.36 4.85
C GLY A 258 25.86 -3.34 5.20
N VAL A 259 24.95 -2.86 6.06
CA VAL A 259 23.75 -3.59 6.47
C VAL A 259 22.84 -3.83 5.26
N LEU A 260 22.27 -5.03 5.18
CA LEU A 260 21.30 -5.39 4.16
C LEU A 260 20.06 -4.49 4.26
N PRO A 261 19.56 -3.91 3.14
CA PRO A 261 18.36 -3.08 3.18
C PRO A 261 17.12 -3.85 3.65
N ASP A 262 16.13 -3.14 4.21
CA ASP A 262 14.89 -3.76 4.72
C ASP A 262 14.05 -4.36 3.58
N LEU A 263 14.24 -5.65 3.34
CA LEU A 263 13.57 -6.34 2.26
C LEU A 263 12.06 -6.47 2.48
N LEU A 264 11.57 -6.48 3.72
CA LEU A 264 10.13 -6.54 3.99
C LEU A 264 9.45 -5.24 3.61
N HIS A 265 10.10 -4.11 3.90
CA HIS A 265 9.66 -2.80 3.45
C HIS A 265 9.58 -2.76 1.91
N TYR A 266 10.67 -3.08 1.20
CA TYR A 266 10.70 -3.01 -0.26
C TYR A 266 9.84 -4.06 -0.96
N ARG A 267 9.58 -5.21 -0.34
CA ARG A 267 8.58 -6.16 -0.83
C ARG A 267 7.24 -5.46 -1.03
N ASN A 268 6.83 -4.60 -0.10
CA ASN A 268 5.55 -3.91 -0.18
C ASN A 268 5.62 -2.66 -1.08
N THR A 269 6.61 -1.80 -0.85
CA THR A 269 6.67 -0.46 -1.48
C THR A 269 7.25 -0.46 -2.89
N VAL A 270 8.05 -1.47 -3.26
CA VAL A 270 8.59 -1.64 -4.62
C VAL A 270 7.99 -2.87 -5.29
N GLY A 271 8.14 -4.05 -4.68
CA GLY A 271 7.73 -5.32 -5.27
C GLY A 271 6.23 -5.37 -5.60
N LEU A 272 5.38 -5.40 -4.58
CA LEU A 272 3.93 -5.43 -4.73
C LEU A 272 3.41 -4.17 -5.42
N ASN A 273 3.84 -2.99 -4.98
CA ASN A 273 3.38 -1.73 -5.56
C ASN A 273 3.62 -1.64 -7.08
N SER A 274 4.75 -2.15 -7.58
CA SER A 274 5.03 -2.16 -9.02
C SER A 274 4.10 -3.05 -9.86
N LEU A 275 3.47 -4.05 -9.23
CA LEU A 275 2.53 -4.95 -9.89
C LEU A 275 1.10 -4.39 -9.89
N LEU A 276 0.83 -3.32 -9.14
CA LEU A 276 -0.50 -2.77 -8.96
C LEU A 276 -0.79 -1.63 -9.94
N GLY A 277 -2.08 -1.47 -10.24
CA GLY A 277 -2.65 -0.25 -10.79
C GLY A 277 -3.39 0.53 -9.71
N GLY A 278 -4.08 1.58 -10.13
CA GLY A 278 -4.71 2.53 -9.23
C GLY A 278 -5.81 1.89 -8.39
N LEU A 279 -6.64 1.05 -9.00
CA LEU A 279 -7.74 0.41 -8.29
C LEU A 279 -7.21 -0.63 -7.29
N GLY A 280 -6.32 -1.51 -7.74
CA GLY A 280 -5.73 -2.58 -6.94
C GLY A 280 -5.02 -2.05 -5.69
N TYR A 281 -4.36 -0.90 -5.78
CA TYR A 281 -3.72 -0.24 -4.64
C TYR A 281 -4.71 0.15 -3.52
N HIS A 282 -5.94 0.52 -3.89
CA HIS A 282 -7.01 0.92 -2.97
C HIS A 282 -7.98 -0.22 -2.62
N MET A 283 -7.71 -1.46 -3.04
CA MET A 283 -8.60 -2.60 -2.81
C MET A 283 -7.93 -3.73 -2.02
N GLU A 284 -8.75 -4.42 -1.24
CA GLU A 284 -8.37 -5.59 -0.48
C GLU A 284 -9.43 -6.69 -0.59
N ALA A 285 -8.98 -7.94 -0.53
CA ALA A 285 -9.83 -9.09 -0.34
C ALA A 285 -9.93 -9.44 1.15
N ARG A 286 -11.08 -9.98 1.56
CA ARG A 286 -11.34 -10.52 2.88
C ARG A 286 -11.88 -11.93 2.79
N VAL A 287 -11.10 -12.86 3.32
CA VAL A 287 -11.50 -14.26 3.51
C VAL A 287 -11.65 -14.44 5.02
N ASN A 288 -12.87 -14.69 5.47
CA ASN A 288 -13.23 -14.64 6.89
C ASN A 288 -12.83 -13.28 7.50
N HIS A 289 -11.99 -13.27 8.53
CA HIS A 289 -11.51 -12.05 9.20
C HIS A 289 -10.11 -11.60 8.74
N LYS A 290 -9.47 -12.32 7.79
CA LYS A 290 -8.10 -12.03 7.35
C LYS A 290 -8.12 -11.21 6.06
N ILE A 291 -7.26 -10.20 6.02
CA ILE A 291 -7.08 -9.31 4.88
C ILE A 291 -6.02 -9.89 3.95
N TYR A 292 -6.32 -9.85 2.65
CA TYR A 292 -5.43 -10.25 1.57
C TYR A 292 -5.35 -9.07 0.59
N PRO A 293 -4.22 -8.36 0.51
CA PRO A 293 -4.11 -7.21 -0.39
C PRO A 293 -4.22 -7.67 -1.85
N CYS A 294 -4.66 -6.76 -2.72
CA CYS A 294 -4.45 -6.95 -4.15
C CYS A 294 -2.94 -7.08 -4.40
N VAL A 295 -2.56 -7.99 -5.29
CA VAL A 295 -1.14 -8.22 -5.64
C VAL A 295 -0.83 -7.89 -7.09
N HIS A 296 -1.84 -7.72 -7.94
CA HIS A 296 -1.67 -7.26 -9.31
C HIS A 296 -2.97 -6.74 -9.93
N GLU A 297 -2.83 -5.83 -10.87
CA GLU A 297 -3.92 -5.34 -11.73
C GLU A 297 -3.47 -5.41 -13.18
N ASP A 298 -4.27 -6.06 -14.03
CA ASP A 298 -4.01 -6.12 -15.46
C ASP A 298 -4.83 -5.08 -16.25
N SER A 299 -4.38 -4.76 -17.47
CA SER A 299 -5.05 -3.79 -18.34
C SER A 299 -6.42 -4.26 -18.84
N ASN A 300 -6.76 -5.54 -18.64
CA ASN A 300 -8.02 -6.15 -19.09
C ASN A 300 -9.07 -6.17 -17.97
N GLY A 301 -8.91 -5.34 -16.94
CA GLY A 301 -9.84 -5.26 -15.81
C GLY A 301 -9.78 -6.47 -14.89
N GLY A 302 -8.61 -7.08 -14.72
CA GLY A 302 -8.38 -8.17 -13.77
C GLY A 302 -7.69 -7.67 -12.49
N LEU A 303 -8.23 -8.03 -11.33
CA LEU A 303 -7.53 -7.89 -10.05
C LEU A 303 -7.09 -9.24 -9.53
N TYR A 304 -5.88 -9.32 -8.99
CA TYR A 304 -5.29 -10.56 -8.53
C TYR A 304 -5.09 -10.55 -7.03
N PHE A 305 -5.41 -11.66 -6.38
CA PHE A 305 -5.27 -11.83 -4.94
C PHE A 305 -4.62 -13.18 -4.62
N LEU A 306 -3.82 -13.21 -3.56
CA LEU A 306 -3.28 -14.45 -2.98
C LEU A 306 -4.16 -14.89 -1.82
N VAL A 307 -5.18 -15.69 -2.11
CA VAL A 307 -6.14 -16.20 -1.11
C VAL A 307 -5.77 -17.62 -0.66
N PRO A 308 -6.27 -18.12 0.49
CA PRO A 308 -6.03 -19.50 0.90
C PRO A 308 -6.45 -20.51 -0.16
N LYS A 309 -5.70 -21.60 -0.28
CA LYS A 309 -6.07 -22.72 -1.15
C LYS A 309 -7.46 -23.24 -0.82
N GLY A 310 -8.24 -23.55 -1.86
CA GLY A 310 -9.62 -24.02 -1.71
C GLY A 310 -10.64 -22.92 -1.39
N THR A 311 -10.26 -21.64 -1.36
CA THR A 311 -11.23 -20.55 -1.24
C THR A 311 -12.26 -20.64 -2.37
N LEU A 312 -13.54 -20.71 -2.01
CA LEU A 312 -14.68 -20.77 -2.93
C LEU A 312 -15.33 -19.41 -3.12
N GLN A 313 -15.31 -18.57 -2.08
CA GLN A 313 -15.87 -17.23 -2.08
C GLN A 313 -15.11 -16.30 -1.13
N PHE A 314 -15.12 -15.00 -1.43
CA PHE A 314 -14.54 -13.97 -0.58
C PHE A 314 -15.13 -12.59 -0.90
N ASN A 315 -14.92 -11.61 -0.03
CA ASN A 315 -15.34 -10.24 -0.31
C ASN A 315 -14.17 -9.41 -0.81
N ILE A 316 -14.41 -8.47 -1.72
CA ILE A 316 -13.48 -7.38 -2.02
C ILE A 316 -14.10 -6.04 -1.64
N GLN A 317 -13.28 -5.14 -1.12
CA GLN A 317 -13.74 -3.83 -0.67
C GLN A 317 -12.60 -2.81 -0.70
N GLY A 318 -12.94 -1.54 -0.47
CA GLY A 318 -11.94 -0.49 -0.25
C GLY A 318 -11.01 -0.78 0.92
N ARG A 319 -9.71 -0.69 0.64
CA ARG A 319 -8.63 -0.73 1.63
C ARG A 319 -8.68 0.54 2.49
N GLU A 320 -8.43 0.37 3.78
CA GLU A 320 -8.21 1.49 4.69
C GLU A 320 -6.77 1.97 4.56
N MET A 321 -6.61 3.23 4.17
CA MET A 321 -5.30 3.88 4.03
C MET A 321 -4.79 4.36 5.41
N GLU A 322 -3.51 4.71 5.51
CA GLU A 322 -2.90 5.14 6.79
C GLU A 322 -3.58 6.37 7.41
N ASN A 323 -4.23 7.20 6.59
CA ASN A 323 -5.02 8.35 7.02
C ASN A 323 -6.45 7.99 7.49
N GLY A 324 -6.79 6.69 7.55
CA GLY A 324 -8.11 6.17 7.92
C GLY A 324 -9.18 6.25 6.84
N TRP A 325 -8.86 6.78 5.65
CA TRP A 325 -9.83 6.93 4.56
C TRP A 325 -9.89 5.68 3.69
N LYS A 326 -11.10 5.36 3.22
CA LYS A 326 -11.34 4.38 2.16
C LYS A 326 -11.61 5.10 0.85
N THR A 327 -10.60 5.13 -0.02
CA THR A 327 -10.66 5.84 -1.30
C THR A 327 -11.67 5.21 -2.25
N PHE A 328 -11.74 3.87 -2.26
CA PHE A 328 -12.71 3.12 -3.05
C PHE A 328 -13.93 2.75 -2.18
N PRO A 329 -15.15 3.20 -2.53
CA PRO A 329 -16.33 2.97 -1.69
C PRO A 329 -17.04 1.64 -1.97
N GLY A 330 -16.63 0.89 -3.00
CA GLY A 330 -17.33 -0.30 -3.45
C GLY A 330 -17.09 -1.55 -2.59
N LYS A 331 -18.03 -2.48 -2.67
CA LYS A 331 -17.99 -3.77 -1.97
C LYS A 331 -18.62 -4.87 -2.82
N TYR A 332 -17.86 -5.91 -3.13
CA TYR A 332 -18.33 -7.02 -3.94
C TYR A 332 -18.12 -8.35 -3.25
N GLU A 333 -19.06 -9.25 -3.45
CA GLU A 333 -18.88 -10.67 -3.18
C GLU A 333 -18.30 -11.34 -4.43
N VAL A 334 -17.27 -12.16 -4.25
CA VAL A 334 -16.54 -12.81 -5.34
C VAL A 334 -16.71 -14.32 -5.23
N GLN A 335 -17.15 -14.94 -6.32
CA GLN A 335 -17.32 -16.40 -6.42
C GLN A 335 -16.21 -16.99 -7.29
N VAL A 336 -15.48 -17.99 -6.76
CA VAL A 336 -14.33 -18.62 -7.43
C VAL A 336 -14.80 -19.88 -8.19
N THR A 337 -15.19 -19.70 -9.45
CA THR A 337 -15.95 -20.72 -10.21
C THR A 337 -15.16 -21.42 -11.32
N GLN A 338 -13.97 -20.94 -11.67
CA GLN A 338 -13.22 -21.41 -12.85
C GLN A 338 -11.72 -21.61 -12.55
N GLU A 339 -11.02 -22.26 -13.47
CA GLU A 339 -9.56 -22.34 -13.52
C GLU A 339 -9.08 -21.76 -14.86
N TYR A 340 -8.21 -20.75 -14.83
CA TYR A 340 -7.50 -20.31 -16.01
C TYR A 340 -6.30 -21.23 -16.23
N GLN A 341 -6.18 -21.76 -17.46
CA GLN A 341 -4.91 -22.29 -17.93
C GLN A 341 -3.93 -21.11 -17.91
N SER A 342 -2.80 -21.27 -17.22
CA SER A 342 -1.70 -20.31 -17.25
C SER A 342 -1.23 -20.15 -18.70
N GLN A 343 -1.76 -19.17 -19.42
CA GLN A 343 -1.29 -18.89 -20.78
C GLN A 343 -0.01 -18.03 -20.69
N PRO A 344 0.99 -18.35 -21.53
CA PRO A 344 2.34 -17.80 -21.47
C PRO A 344 2.45 -16.32 -21.82
#